data_AF-A0A4U0VS36-F1
#
_entry.id   AF-A0A4U0VS36-F1
#
_cell.length_a   1.000
_cell.length_b   1.000
_cell.length_c   1.000
_cell.angle_alpha   90.00
_cell.angle_beta   90.00
_cell.angle_gamma   90.00
#
_symmetry.space_group_name_H-M   'P 1'
#
loop_
_entity.id
_entity.type
_entity.pdbx_description
1 polymer ?
#
loop_
_entity_poly.entity_id
_entity_poly.type
_entity_poly.pdbx_seq_one_letter_code
_entity_poly.pdbx_strand_id
1 'polypeptide(L)'
;MPSPPQWKSVIRFKDQDGHVLYGEPEDGSLAKAIVYEGNDLLSLTKTEKSAEVAEILAPYVPDTILCIGLNYKGHAKEAGNTITGPYATIDMPPESHAGNIDYENELCFVVSRDAKNVSVDEAPAYILGYTAGNDVSSRTWQAPDMCGGQFSYAKNFDAFCPIGPAIVSAAAVGDPQTLDIVTRRNRKAVQRSNTSDMIFSVYEILSFLSQGTT
;
A
#
# COMPACT_ATOMS: atom_id res chain seq x y z
N MET A 1 3.41 -16.57 18.42
CA MET A 1 3.25 -15.60 17.31
C MET A 1 3.90 -16.20 16.07
N PRO A 2 3.51 -15.82 14.84
CA PRO A 2 4.36 -16.12 13.68
C PRO A 2 5.75 -15.51 13.89
N SER A 3 6.77 -16.11 13.30
CA SER A 3 8.10 -15.49 13.24
C SER A 3 8.03 -14.18 12.45
N PRO A 4 8.83 -13.16 12.78
CA PRO A 4 9.00 -12.01 11.89
C PRO A 4 9.56 -12.47 10.54
N PRO A 5 9.24 -11.79 9.43
CA PRO A 5 9.75 -12.15 8.11
C PRO A 5 11.29 -12.09 8.04
N GLN A 6 11.87 -12.92 7.17
CA GLN A 6 13.33 -12.96 6.93
C GLN A 6 13.83 -11.78 6.05
N TRP A 7 12.95 -10.84 5.70
CA TRP A 7 13.23 -9.67 4.87
C TRP A 7 13.03 -8.37 5.66
N LYS A 8 13.88 -7.36 5.41
CA LYS A 8 13.69 -5.98 5.88
C LYS A 8 12.85 -5.20 4.88
N SER A 9 13.09 -5.42 3.60
CA SER A 9 12.33 -4.85 2.49
C SER A 9 12.16 -5.92 1.42
N VAL A 10 10.95 -6.13 0.91
CA VAL A 10 10.68 -7.09 -0.15
C VAL A 10 9.94 -6.43 -1.32
N ILE A 11 10.45 -6.66 -2.53
CA ILE A 11 9.80 -6.32 -3.79
C ILE A 11 9.28 -7.57 -4.47
N ARG A 12 8.26 -7.41 -5.31
CA ARG A 12 7.84 -8.39 -6.31
C ARG A 12 8.16 -7.81 -7.68
N PHE A 13 8.78 -8.59 -8.55
CA PHE A 13 9.30 -8.09 -9.83
C PHE A 13 9.30 -9.15 -10.92
N LYS A 14 9.45 -8.73 -12.18
CA LYS A 14 9.88 -9.60 -13.28
C LYS A 14 11.39 -9.48 -13.48
N ASP A 15 12.08 -10.60 -13.63
CA ASP A 15 13.47 -10.62 -14.11
C ASP A 15 13.55 -10.39 -15.64
N GLN A 16 14.76 -10.42 -16.20
CA GLN A 16 15.01 -10.21 -17.64
C GLN A 16 14.43 -11.31 -18.54
N ASP A 17 14.19 -12.51 -18.00
CA ASP A 17 13.56 -13.64 -18.70
C ASP A 17 12.02 -13.63 -18.53
N GLY A 18 11.48 -12.73 -17.71
CA GLY A 18 10.06 -12.55 -17.45
C GLY A 18 9.49 -13.34 -16.27
N HIS A 19 10.33 -14.04 -15.49
CA HIS A 19 9.87 -14.77 -14.31
C HIS A 19 9.44 -13.80 -13.20
N VAL A 20 8.29 -14.06 -12.59
CA VAL A 20 7.81 -13.29 -11.42
C VAL A 20 8.50 -13.80 -10.15
N LEU A 21 9.32 -12.96 -9.54
CA LEU A 21 10.14 -13.27 -8.37
C LEU A 21 9.81 -12.34 -7.19
N TYR A 22 10.17 -12.78 -5.98
CA TYR A 22 10.31 -11.94 -4.79
C TYR A 22 11.79 -11.71 -4.49
N GLY A 23 12.15 -10.52 -3.98
CA GLY A 23 13.55 -10.18 -3.69
C GLY A 23 13.72 -9.05 -2.66
N GLU A 24 14.86 -9.00 -1.99
CA GLU A 24 15.27 -7.87 -1.14
C GLU A 24 16.19 -6.93 -1.95
N PRO A 25 15.82 -5.65 -2.16
CA PRO A 25 16.56 -4.72 -3.00
C PRO A 25 18.02 -4.49 -2.58
N GLU A 26 18.94 -4.49 -3.55
CA GLU A 26 20.38 -4.33 -3.32
C GLU A 26 20.82 -2.86 -3.41
N ASP A 27 21.74 -2.45 -2.53
CA ASP A 27 22.32 -1.10 -2.41
C ASP A 27 21.30 0.05 -2.30
N GLY A 28 20.08 -0.23 -1.84
CA GLY A 28 18.98 0.74 -1.82
C GLY A 28 18.41 1.09 -3.20
N SER A 29 18.81 0.34 -4.23
CA SER A 29 18.34 0.48 -5.60
C SER A 29 17.24 -0.54 -5.92
N LEU A 30 16.36 -0.22 -6.87
CA LEU A 30 15.38 -1.17 -7.41
C LEU A 30 15.89 -1.85 -8.70
N ALA A 31 17.20 -1.85 -8.94
CA ALA A 31 17.79 -2.40 -10.17
C ALA A 31 18.17 -3.88 -10.04
N LYS A 32 18.49 -4.33 -8.83
CA LYS A 32 18.79 -5.73 -8.49
C LYS A 32 18.23 -6.09 -7.12
N ALA A 33 17.98 -7.37 -6.91
CA ALA A 33 17.53 -7.89 -5.62
C ALA A 33 18.02 -9.30 -5.37
N ILE A 34 18.32 -9.60 -4.10
CA ILE A 34 18.59 -10.97 -3.63
C ILE A 34 17.27 -11.72 -3.59
N VAL A 35 17.16 -12.80 -4.36
CA VAL A 35 15.94 -13.56 -4.61
C VAL A 35 15.52 -14.38 -3.39
N TYR A 36 14.22 -14.43 -3.12
CA TYR A 36 13.61 -15.38 -2.18
C TYR A 36 12.98 -16.56 -2.93
N GLU A 37 13.09 -17.75 -2.35
CA GLU A 37 12.30 -18.91 -2.74
C GLU A 37 10.98 -18.94 -1.94
N GLY A 38 9.88 -19.21 -2.64
CA GLY A 38 8.51 -19.14 -2.12
C GLY A 38 7.65 -18.07 -2.84
N ASN A 39 6.34 -18.08 -2.57
CA ASN A 39 5.37 -17.14 -3.12
C ASN A 39 4.47 -16.47 -2.05
N ASP A 40 4.54 -16.93 -0.80
CA ASP A 40 3.88 -16.34 0.36
C ASP A 40 4.89 -15.49 1.16
N LEU A 41 4.54 -14.22 1.40
CA LEU A 41 5.35 -13.23 2.11
C LEU A 41 5.76 -13.65 3.53
N LEU A 42 4.98 -14.52 4.18
CA LEU A 42 5.24 -15.03 5.53
C LEU A 42 6.30 -16.15 5.56
N SER A 43 6.48 -16.88 4.45
CA SER A 43 7.36 -18.06 4.36
C SER A 43 8.52 -17.93 3.35
N LEU A 44 8.67 -16.77 2.71
CA LEU A 44 9.81 -16.45 1.84
C LEU A 44 11.16 -16.78 2.50
N THR A 45 11.94 -17.65 1.87
CA THR A 45 13.27 -18.08 2.32
C THR A 45 14.36 -17.43 1.48
N LYS A 46 15.32 -16.73 2.11
CA LYS A 46 16.34 -15.97 1.39
C LYS A 46 17.35 -16.90 0.71
N THR A 47 17.67 -16.65 -0.55
CA THR A 47 18.70 -17.40 -1.30
C THR A 47 20.02 -16.62 -1.40
N GLU A 48 21.05 -17.27 -1.95
CA GLU A 48 22.33 -16.63 -2.32
C GLU A 48 22.32 -16.06 -3.76
N LYS A 49 21.18 -16.11 -4.46
CA LYS A 49 21.03 -15.67 -5.86
C LYS A 49 20.57 -14.21 -5.88
N SER A 50 21.19 -13.38 -6.72
CA SER A 50 20.63 -12.06 -7.08
C SER A 50 20.16 -12.06 -8.54
N ALA A 51 19.09 -11.32 -8.83
CA ALA A 51 18.56 -11.14 -10.18
C ALA A 51 18.45 -9.65 -10.55
N GLU A 52 18.52 -9.34 -11.84
CA GLU A 52 18.27 -7.98 -12.34
C GLU A 52 16.77 -7.75 -12.52
N VAL A 53 16.30 -6.58 -12.10
CA VAL A 53 14.90 -6.18 -12.20
C VAL A 53 14.63 -5.63 -13.60
N ALA A 54 13.70 -6.25 -14.33
CA ALA A 54 13.15 -5.69 -15.57
C ALA A 54 11.90 -4.83 -15.31
N GLU A 55 11.03 -5.26 -14.40
CA GLU A 55 9.76 -4.60 -14.08
C GLU A 55 9.40 -4.80 -12.60
N ILE A 56 9.19 -3.72 -11.83
CA ILE A 56 8.63 -3.83 -10.46
C ILE A 56 7.12 -4.01 -10.58
N LEU A 57 6.56 -4.96 -9.82
CA LEU A 57 5.13 -5.25 -9.74
C LEU A 57 4.56 -4.73 -8.41
N ALA A 58 3.23 -4.76 -8.26
CA ALA A 58 2.60 -4.64 -6.94
C ALA A 58 3.22 -5.69 -6.00
N PRO A 59 3.77 -5.31 -4.83
CA PRO A 59 4.53 -6.21 -3.96
C PRO A 59 3.66 -7.28 -3.29
N TYR A 60 2.34 -7.09 -3.31
CA TYR A 60 1.33 -8.08 -2.95
C TYR A 60 0.08 -7.85 -3.79
N VAL A 61 -0.80 -8.86 -3.86
CA VAL A 61 -2.14 -8.75 -4.47
C VAL A 61 -3.14 -9.31 -3.44
N PRO A 62 -3.65 -8.48 -2.51
CA PRO A 62 -4.63 -8.92 -1.50
C PRO A 62 -6.01 -9.17 -2.11
N ASP A 63 -6.78 -10.07 -1.50
CA ASP A 63 -8.20 -10.30 -1.82
C ASP A 63 -9.11 -9.13 -1.41
N THR A 64 -8.64 -8.23 -0.53
CA THR A 64 -9.41 -7.09 0.00
C THR A 64 -8.47 -5.96 0.43
N ILE A 65 -8.84 -4.71 0.14
CA ILE A 65 -8.21 -3.52 0.71
C ILE A 65 -9.27 -2.72 1.48
N LEU A 66 -8.96 -2.39 2.74
CA LEU A 66 -9.81 -1.56 3.60
C LEU A 66 -9.20 -0.16 3.69
N CYS A 67 -10.04 0.87 3.55
CA CYS A 67 -9.62 2.25 3.26
C CYS A 67 -10.17 3.21 4.32
N ILE A 68 -9.34 4.06 4.94
CA ILE A 68 -9.77 4.99 6.00
C ILE A 68 -9.74 6.43 5.49
N GLY A 69 -10.90 6.91 5.04
CA GLY A 69 -11.02 8.29 4.57
C GLY A 69 -10.87 9.34 5.67
N LEU A 70 -10.43 10.53 5.27
CA LEU A 70 -10.33 11.72 6.12
C LEU A 70 -9.38 11.59 7.35
N ASN A 71 -8.47 10.60 7.38
CA ASN A 71 -7.68 10.29 8.58
C ASN A 71 -6.55 11.29 8.91
N TYR A 72 -6.22 12.26 8.06
CA TYR A 72 -5.18 13.25 8.37
C TYR A 72 -5.78 14.59 8.80
N LYS A 73 -5.31 15.15 9.92
CA LYS A 73 -5.81 16.41 10.52
C LYS A 73 -5.82 17.60 9.56
N GLY A 74 -4.95 17.60 8.54
CA GLY A 74 -4.88 18.63 7.50
C GLY A 74 -5.65 18.32 6.20
N HIS A 75 -6.17 17.11 6.00
CA HIS A 75 -6.56 16.60 4.67
C HIS A 75 -8.00 16.03 4.59
N ALA A 76 -8.92 16.60 5.38
CA ALA A 76 -10.29 16.09 5.53
C ALA A 76 -11.24 16.40 4.34
N LYS A 77 -10.94 15.90 3.12
CA LYS A 77 -11.80 16.04 1.92
C LYS A 77 -11.87 14.84 0.93
N GLU A 78 -11.15 13.71 1.16
CA GLU A 78 -10.63 12.77 0.11
C GLU A 78 -10.63 11.23 0.61
N ALA A 79 -10.53 10.16 -0.26
CA ALA A 79 -10.57 8.62 -0.14
C ALA A 79 -11.74 7.83 -0.87
N GLY A 80 -11.80 6.54 -1.34
CA GLY A 80 -11.00 5.24 -1.35
C GLY A 80 -10.73 4.50 -2.76
N ASN A 81 -10.47 3.17 -2.88
CA ASN A 81 -9.46 2.57 -3.87
C ASN A 81 -9.83 1.45 -4.94
N THR A 82 -8.91 1.11 -5.88
CA THR A 82 -8.69 -0.23 -6.59
C THR A 82 -7.26 -0.51 -7.15
N ILE A 83 -6.66 -1.67 -6.84
CA ILE A 83 -5.22 -2.04 -7.01
C ILE A 83 -4.52 -1.71 -8.36
N THR A 84 -3.26 -1.25 -8.29
CA THR A 84 -2.26 -1.33 -9.38
C THR A 84 -0.81 -1.43 -8.89
N GLY A 85 0.12 -1.71 -9.80
CA GLY A 85 1.56 -1.75 -9.52
C GLY A 85 2.24 -0.36 -9.46
N PRO A 86 3.44 -0.27 -8.88
CA PRO A 86 4.25 0.94 -8.90
C PRO A 86 4.78 1.19 -10.32
N TYR A 87 4.98 2.45 -10.70
CA TYR A 87 5.48 2.90 -12.02
C TYR A 87 4.64 2.53 -13.24
N ALA A 88 3.61 1.68 -13.11
CA ALA A 88 2.64 1.41 -14.15
C ALA A 88 1.87 2.68 -14.55
N THR A 89 1.46 2.76 -15.81
CA THR A 89 0.53 3.81 -16.26
C THR A 89 -0.84 3.57 -15.65
N ILE A 90 -1.42 4.60 -15.04
CA ILE A 90 -2.84 4.59 -14.65
C ILE A 90 -3.62 4.94 -15.92
N ASP A 91 -3.96 3.92 -16.71
CA ASP A 91 -4.75 4.06 -17.93
C ASP A 91 -6.21 4.35 -17.58
N MET A 92 -6.50 5.64 -17.37
CA MET A 92 -7.81 6.18 -16.99
C MET A 92 -8.93 5.64 -17.92
N PRO A 93 -9.87 4.80 -17.41
CA PRO A 93 -10.96 4.26 -18.23
C PRO A 93 -11.85 5.38 -18.76
N PRO A 94 -12.40 5.31 -19.99
CA PRO A 94 -13.22 6.38 -20.61
C PRO A 94 -14.29 6.98 -19.68
N GLU A 95 -14.90 6.13 -18.87
CA GLU A 95 -15.93 6.46 -17.87
C GLU A 95 -15.39 7.38 -16.76
N SER A 96 -14.13 7.24 -16.37
CA SER A 96 -13.51 8.06 -15.31
C SER A 96 -13.17 9.48 -15.76
N HIS A 97 -13.12 9.77 -17.08
CA HIS A 97 -12.76 11.09 -17.67
C HIS A 97 -13.81 12.18 -17.48
N ALA A 98 -14.68 12.08 -16.46
CA ALA A 98 -15.63 13.11 -16.07
C ALA A 98 -14.97 14.38 -15.46
N GLY A 99 -13.70 14.65 -15.79
CA GLY A 99 -13.02 15.95 -15.66
C GLY A 99 -12.08 16.10 -14.48
N ASN A 100 -12.26 15.36 -13.38
CA ASN A 100 -11.54 15.60 -12.13
C ASN A 100 -11.00 14.30 -11.52
N ILE A 101 -9.83 13.86 -12.01
CA ILE A 101 -9.05 12.79 -11.39
C ILE A 101 -8.00 13.37 -10.44
N ASP A 102 -7.90 12.78 -9.25
CA ASP A 102 -7.09 13.28 -8.13
C ASP A 102 -6.30 12.15 -7.44
N TYR A 103 -5.31 12.50 -6.62
CA TYR A 103 -4.34 11.58 -6.01
C TYR A 103 -4.22 11.79 -4.48
N GLU A 104 -4.02 10.71 -3.74
CA GLU A 104 -4.12 10.68 -2.27
C GLU A 104 -2.99 9.78 -1.73
N ASN A 105 -1.97 10.36 -1.10
CA ASN A 105 -0.84 9.57 -0.59
C ASN A 105 -1.17 8.87 0.73
N GLU A 106 -1.16 7.53 0.74
CA GLU A 106 -1.51 6.77 1.93
C GLU A 106 -0.38 5.86 2.42
N LEU A 107 -0.35 5.65 3.75
CA LEU A 107 0.45 4.61 4.38
C LEU A 107 -0.39 3.33 4.42
N CYS A 108 -0.05 2.37 3.57
CA CYS A 108 -0.67 1.04 3.62
C CYS A 108 0.10 0.15 4.61
N PHE A 109 -0.63 -0.57 5.47
CA PHE A 109 -0.07 -1.65 6.28
C PHE A 109 -0.61 -3.00 5.79
N VAL A 110 0.21 -4.05 5.86
CA VAL A 110 -0.14 -5.41 5.47
C VAL A 110 -0.36 -6.24 6.73
N VAL A 111 -1.52 -6.89 6.83
CA VAL A 111 -1.87 -7.74 7.97
C VAL A 111 -1.24 -9.13 7.80
N SER A 112 -0.70 -9.70 8.88
CA SER A 112 0.12 -10.93 8.86
C SER A 112 -0.65 -12.24 9.07
N ARG A 113 -1.94 -12.15 9.45
CA ARG A 113 -2.84 -13.26 9.85
C ARG A 113 -4.25 -12.72 10.13
N ASP A 114 -5.25 -13.58 10.10
CA ASP A 114 -6.62 -13.34 10.58
C ASP A 114 -6.65 -12.49 11.86
N ALA A 115 -7.41 -11.38 11.84
CA ALA A 115 -7.47 -10.41 12.93
C ALA A 115 -8.92 -10.15 13.33
N LYS A 116 -9.33 -10.60 14.54
CA LYS A 116 -10.69 -10.42 15.06
C LYS A 116 -10.69 -9.93 16.50
N ASN A 117 -11.38 -8.83 16.77
CA ASN A 117 -11.50 -8.14 18.05
C ASN A 117 -10.13 -7.85 18.71
N VAL A 118 -9.13 -7.50 17.90
CA VAL A 118 -7.75 -7.25 18.33
C VAL A 118 -7.69 -5.92 19.09
N SER A 119 -7.06 -5.89 20.27
CA SER A 119 -6.86 -4.63 21.00
C SER A 119 -5.74 -3.77 20.39
N VAL A 120 -5.74 -2.46 20.66
CA VAL A 120 -4.71 -1.54 20.17
C VAL A 120 -3.30 -1.96 20.60
N ASP A 121 -3.15 -2.50 21.82
CA ASP A 121 -1.87 -2.99 22.36
C ASP A 121 -1.38 -4.28 21.66
N GLU A 122 -2.30 -5.10 21.12
CA GLU A 122 -1.97 -6.32 20.37
C GLU A 122 -1.74 -6.06 18.88
N ALA A 123 -2.33 -5.00 18.32
CA ALA A 123 -2.30 -4.66 16.89
C ALA A 123 -0.89 -4.67 16.26
N PRO A 124 0.20 -4.19 16.91
CA PRO A 124 1.55 -4.27 16.35
C PRO A 124 1.98 -5.69 15.97
N ALA A 125 1.49 -6.72 16.67
CA ALA A 125 1.81 -8.13 16.38
C ALA A 125 1.03 -8.72 15.18
N TYR A 126 0.06 -8.00 14.64
CA TYR A 126 -0.72 -8.39 13.46
C TYR A 126 -0.23 -7.70 12.17
N ILE A 127 0.78 -6.83 12.23
CA ILE A 127 1.28 -6.10 11.06
C ILE A 127 2.56 -6.77 10.56
N LEU A 128 2.52 -7.21 9.30
CA LEU A 128 3.67 -7.80 8.59
C LEU A 128 4.69 -6.71 8.20
N GLY A 129 4.18 -5.59 7.68
CA GLY A 129 4.98 -4.49 7.17
C GLY A 129 4.12 -3.40 6.53
N TYR A 130 4.80 -2.45 5.91
CA TYR A 130 4.25 -1.20 5.41
C TYR A 130 4.67 -0.96 3.95
N THR A 131 3.82 -0.31 3.18
CA THR A 131 4.11 0.14 1.82
C THR A 131 3.41 1.47 1.53
N ALA A 132 3.81 2.18 0.46
CA ALA A 132 3.11 3.39 0.05
C ALA A 132 1.94 3.03 -0.87
N GLY A 133 0.81 3.72 -0.69
CA GLY A 133 -0.35 3.69 -1.58
C GLY A 133 -0.59 5.06 -2.23
N ASN A 134 -1.30 5.05 -3.36
CA ASN A 134 -1.89 6.24 -3.96
C ASN A 134 -3.37 5.98 -4.24
N ASP A 135 -4.25 6.61 -3.47
CA ASP A 135 -5.69 6.38 -3.49
C ASP A 135 -6.35 7.28 -4.58
N VAL A 136 -6.33 6.79 -5.82
CA VAL A 136 -6.72 7.59 -7.00
C VAL A 136 -8.23 7.78 -7.02
N SER A 137 -8.67 8.95 -7.48
CA SER A 137 -10.03 9.43 -7.23
C SER A 137 -10.67 10.01 -8.49
N SER A 138 -11.86 9.56 -8.91
CA SER A 138 -12.70 10.39 -9.77
C SER A 138 -13.65 11.22 -8.91
N ARG A 139 -13.24 12.46 -8.59
CA ARG A 139 -14.01 13.40 -7.75
C ARG A 139 -15.41 13.66 -8.30
N THR A 140 -15.59 13.59 -9.61
CA THR A 140 -16.90 13.76 -10.25
C THR A 140 -17.84 12.60 -9.94
N TRP A 141 -17.37 11.36 -10.00
CA TRP A 141 -18.17 10.20 -9.56
C TRP A 141 -18.32 10.13 -8.03
N GLN A 142 -17.38 10.71 -7.27
CA GLN A 142 -17.47 10.81 -5.81
C GLN A 142 -18.49 11.87 -5.35
N ALA A 143 -19.00 12.72 -6.24
CA ALA A 143 -19.99 13.74 -5.91
C ALA A 143 -21.26 13.08 -5.30
N PRO A 144 -21.86 13.64 -4.23
CA PRO A 144 -22.95 12.97 -3.50
C PRO A 144 -24.18 12.64 -4.36
N ASP A 145 -24.45 13.45 -5.37
CA ASP A 145 -25.49 13.28 -6.39
C ASP A 145 -25.18 12.19 -7.41
N MET A 146 -23.90 11.87 -7.63
CA MET A 146 -23.44 10.83 -8.55
C MET A 146 -23.28 9.45 -7.87
N CYS A 147 -22.90 9.41 -6.59
CA CYS A 147 -22.65 8.15 -5.85
C CYS A 147 -23.68 7.80 -4.77
N GLY A 148 -24.63 8.69 -4.43
CA GLY A 148 -25.53 8.48 -3.29
C GLY A 148 -24.81 8.37 -1.94
N GLY A 149 -23.59 8.92 -1.84
CA GLY A 149 -22.70 8.80 -0.69
C GLY A 149 -21.85 7.52 -0.62
N GLN A 150 -21.89 6.66 -1.65
CA GLN A 150 -21.11 5.41 -1.69
C GLN A 150 -19.87 5.57 -2.58
N PHE A 151 -18.74 5.95 -1.98
CA PHE A 151 -17.53 6.32 -2.73
C PHE A 151 -16.91 5.21 -3.59
N SER A 152 -17.26 3.93 -3.38
CA SER A 152 -16.64 2.79 -4.06
C SER A 152 -16.63 2.91 -5.59
N TYR A 153 -17.75 3.27 -6.23
CA TYR A 153 -17.81 3.31 -7.71
C TYR A 153 -16.83 4.33 -8.33
N ALA A 154 -16.59 5.45 -7.67
CA ALA A 154 -15.83 6.59 -8.20
C ALA A 154 -14.34 6.33 -8.46
N LYS A 155 -13.90 5.12 -8.13
CA LYS A 155 -12.69 4.88 -7.37
C LYS A 155 -12.26 3.42 -7.42
N ASN A 156 -13.21 2.50 -7.62
CA ASN A 156 -12.99 1.11 -8.05
C ASN A 156 -12.78 1.00 -9.58
N PHE A 157 -12.06 1.95 -10.18
CA PHE A 157 -11.65 1.91 -11.61
C PHE A 157 -10.31 1.19 -11.76
N ASP A 158 -10.09 0.49 -12.87
CA ASP A 158 -8.82 -0.18 -13.11
C ASP A 158 -7.63 0.78 -12.95
N ALA A 159 -6.63 0.31 -12.21
CA ALA A 159 -5.42 1.02 -11.82
C ALA A 159 -5.50 2.17 -10.78
N PHE A 160 -6.62 2.35 -10.06
CA PHE A 160 -6.81 3.48 -9.11
C PHE A 160 -6.18 3.34 -7.69
N CYS A 161 -5.28 2.38 -7.46
CA CYS A 161 -4.55 2.20 -6.20
C CYS A 161 -3.15 1.61 -6.43
N PRO A 162 -2.22 2.37 -7.03
CA PRO A 162 -0.81 2.00 -7.03
C PRO A 162 -0.30 1.72 -5.63
N ILE A 163 0.17 0.50 -5.38
CA ILE A 163 0.82 0.10 -4.13
C ILE A 163 2.26 -0.36 -4.37
N GLY A 164 3.19 0.05 -3.51
CA GLY A 164 4.61 -0.34 -3.59
C GLY A 164 5.60 0.81 -3.32
N PRO A 165 6.84 0.74 -3.85
CA PRO A 165 7.37 -0.35 -4.67
C PRO A 165 7.74 -1.62 -3.89
N ALA A 166 7.92 -1.50 -2.57
CA ALA A 166 8.32 -2.58 -1.68
C ALA A 166 7.43 -2.62 -0.43
N ILE A 167 7.33 -3.78 0.23
CA ILE A 167 6.83 -3.86 1.61
C ILE A 167 8.06 -3.86 2.53
N VAL A 168 8.13 -2.90 3.45
CA VAL A 168 9.17 -2.82 4.48
C VAL A 168 8.63 -3.45 5.75
N SER A 169 9.33 -4.42 6.35
CA SER A 169 8.78 -5.19 7.47
C SER A 169 8.61 -4.32 8.72
N ALA A 170 7.63 -4.65 9.57
CA ALA A 170 7.28 -3.80 10.71
C ALA A 170 8.49 -3.57 11.66
N ALA A 171 9.33 -4.59 11.83
CA ALA A 171 10.57 -4.51 12.61
C ALA A 171 11.67 -3.64 11.98
N ALA A 172 11.63 -3.40 10.66
CA ALA A 172 12.54 -2.50 9.95
C ALA A 172 12.03 -1.05 9.90
N VAL A 173 10.71 -0.83 10.01
CA VAL A 173 10.09 0.51 10.12
C VAL A 173 10.19 1.07 11.54
N GLY A 174 9.95 0.24 12.56
CA GLY A 174 9.86 0.71 13.94
C GLY A 174 8.52 1.37 14.24
N ASP A 175 8.51 2.66 14.57
CA ASP A 175 7.28 3.41 14.86
C ASP A 175 6.64 3.97 13.57
N PRO A 176 5.51 3.42 13.10
CA PRO A 176 4.85 3.84 11.87
C PRO A 176 4.27 5.26 11.94
N GLN A 177 4.14 5.85 13.13
CA GLN A 177 3.62 7.21 13.29
C GLN A 177 4.71 8.29 13.16
N THR A 178 5.97 7.94 12.86
CA THR A 178 7.08 8.89 12.68
C THR A 178 7.43 9.24 11.23
N LEU A 179 6.76 8.63 10.25
CA LEU A 179 7.11 8.67 8.83
C LEU A 179 6.66 9.95 8.10
N ASP A 180 7.56 10.50 7.29
CA ASP A 180 7.27 11.61 6.38
C ASP A 180 6.63 11.11 5.08
N ILE A 181 5.47 11.63 4.70
CA ILE A 181 4.73 11.24 3.50
C ILE A 181 4.59 12.40 2.51
N VAL A 182 4.91 12.18 1.22
CA VAL A 182 5.08 13.26 0.22
C VAL A 182 4.73 12.83 -1.21
N THR A 183 3.61 13.32 -1.76
CA THR A 183 3.30 13.20 -3.20
C THR A 183 4.14 14.16 -4.03
N ARG A 184 4.64 13.69 -5.18
CA ARG A 184 5.37 14.52 -6.15
C ARG A 184 4.82 14.41 -7.57
N ARG A 185 4.06 15.41 -8.03
CA ARG A 185 3.60 15.54 -9.42
C ARG A 185 4.68 16.22 -10.26
N ASN A 186 5.13 15.58 -11.34
CA ASN A 186 6.21 16.09 -12.21
C ASN A 186 7.47 16.55 -11.44
N ARG A 187 7.88 15.74 -10.45
CA ARG A 187 8.99 15.99 -9.49
C ARG A 187 8.78 17.14 -8.49
N LYS A 188 7.69 17.91 -8.56
CA LYS A 188 7.35 18.95 -7.57
C LYS A 188 6.49 18.36 -6.47
N ALA A 189 6.79 18.65 -5.20
CA ALA A 189 5.94 18.25 -4.08
C ALA A 189 4.58 18.97 -4.17
N VAL A 190 3.49 18.23 -3.91
CA VAL A 190 2.10 18.73 -4.01
C VAL A 190 1.25 18.43 -2.78
N GLN A 191 1.56 17.34 -2.07
CA GLN A 191 1.12 17.08 -0.69
C GLN A 191 2.37 16.78 0.16
N ARG A 192 2.34 17.14 1.45
CA ARG A 192 3.31 16.70 2.47
C ARG A 192 2.66 16.74 3.84
N SER A 193 2.86 15.68 4.62
CA SER A 193 2.44 15.54 6.02
C SER A 193 3.40 14.56 6.71
N ASN A 194 3.23 14.32 8.01
CA ASN A 194 3.87 13.22 8.72
C ASN A 194 2.78 12.33 9.31
N THR A 195 3.02 11.03 9.46
CA THR A 195 2.04 10.06 10.01
C THR A 195 1.61 10.36 11.46
N SER A 196 2.29 11.25 12.17
CA SER A 196 1.85 11.79 13.47
C SER A 196 0.67 12.78 13.34
N ASP A 197 0.41 13.30 12.14
CA ASP A 197 -0.79 14.09 11.80
C ASP A 197 -2.06 13.22 11.64
N MET A 198 -1.96 11.88 11.70
CA MET A 198 -3.12 10.99 11.68
C MET A 198 -4.07 11.26 12.87
N ILE A 199 -5.37 11.11 12.64
CA ILE A 199 -6.43 11.21 13.65
C ILE A 199 -6.53 9.90 14.43
N PHE A 200 -6.53 8.78 13.71
CA PHE A 200 -6.40 7.42 14.24
C PHE A 200 -5.08 6.82 13.76
N SER A 201 -4.27 6.31 14.69
CA SER A 201 -3.03 5.60 14.38
C SER A 201 -3.29 4.27 13.66
N VAL A 202 -2.25 3.70 13.05
CA VAL A 202 -2.30 2.37 12.42
C VAL A 202 -2.87 1.30 13.38
N TYR A 203 -2.49 1.35 14.66
CA TYR A 203 -2.89 0.38 15.66
C TYR A 203 -4.37 0.54 16.07
N GLU A 204 -4.87 1.77 16.14
CA GLU A 204 -6.30 2.06 16.34
C GLU A 204 -7.14 1.63 15.13
N ILE A 205 -6.64 1.86 13.91
CA ILE A 205 -7.29 1.42 12.67
C ILE A 205 -7.43 -0.10 12.63
N LEU A 206 -6.35 -0.86 12.84
CA LEU A 206 -6.39 -2.32 12.83
C LEU A 206 -7.32 -2.85 13.93
N SER A 207 -7.24 -2.28 15.15
CA SER A 207 -8.14 -2.63 16.24
C SER A 207 -9.61 -2.41 15.88
N PHE A 208 -9.95 -1.25 15.31
CA PHE A 208 -11.31 -0.91 14.87
C PHE A 208 -11.82 -1.81 13.74
N LEU A 209 -11.04 -2.01 12.67
CA LEU A 209 -11.44 -2.83 11.53
C LEU A 209 -11.68 -4.30 11.90
N SER A 210 -10.95 -4.82 12.89
CA SER A 210 -11.10 -6.20 13.37
C SER A 210 -12.39 -6.45 14.19
N GLN A 211 -13.20 -5.44 14.50
CA GLN A 211 -14.35 -5.60 15.39
C GLN A 211 -15.50 -6.33 14.70
N GLY A 212 -15.88 -7.50 15.24
CA GLY A 212 -16.97 -8.34 14.73
C GLY A 212 -16.65 -9.13 13.45
N THR A 213 -15.85 -8.58 12.55
CA THR A 213 -15.40 -9.19 11.28
C THR A 213 -14.02 -9.85 11.46
N THR A 214 -13.55 -10.61 10.47
CA THR A 214 -12.20 -11.20 10.42
C THR A 214 -11.54 -10.69 9.13
#